data_AF-A0A517SDS7-F1
#
_entry.id   AF-A0A517SDS7-F1
#
_cell.length_a   1.000
_cell.length_b   1.000
_cell.length_c   1.000
_cell.angle_alpha   90.00
_cell.angle_beta   90.00
_cell.angle_gamma   90.00
#
_symmetry.space_group_name_H-M   'P 1'
#
loop_
_entity.id
_entity.type
_entity.pdbx_description
1 polymer ?
#
loop_
_entity_poly.entity_id
_entity_poly.type
_entity_poly.pdbx_seq_one_letter_code
_entity_poly.pdbx_strand_id
1 'polypeptide(L)'
;MPEKLYTQDEVNAELAKARREFQARKEELEVEIGKNRAAEDELVDVLKSHGVEVRENESLTDAGNRVLAILAEKSAKADADHAAWLAEHTAQHEAKIAPLRAETERLTGEINTRRIDYELTTTAQKLGAFNPDQVVTMLRPHTRVLPGGEIIVQNLMPQASMQSVSEAVDYLSIDKPNLFTRNVTGRPDDRR
;
A
#
# COMPACT_ATOMS: atom_id res chain seq x y z
N MET A 1 -38.89 7.87 84.62
CA MET A 1 -39.38 8.34 83.30
C MET A 1 -40.69 7.62 83.06
N PRO A 2 -41.80 8.30 82.69
CA PRO A 2 -43.04 7.58 82.44
C PRO A 2 -42.88 6.82 81.12
N GLU A 3 -43.08 5.50 81.15
CA GLU A 3 -43.26 4.70 79.93
C GLU A 3 -44.50 5.24 79.23
N LYS A 4 -44.33 5.72 77.99
CA LYS A 4 -45.47 6.05 77.14
C LYS A 4 -46.22 4.75 76.87
N LEU A 5 -47.31 4.53 77.61
CA LEU A 5 -48.30 3.51 77.30
C LEU A 5 -48.97 3.96 76.00
N TYR A 6 -48.53 3.37 74.89
CA TYR A 6 -49.21 3.54 73.61
C TYR A 6 -50.66 3.12 73.77
N THR A 7 -51.56 3.96 73.30
CA THR A 7 -52.98 3.62 73.23
C THR A 7 -53.17 2.55 72.15
N GLN A 8 -54.20 1.70 72.31
CA GLN A 8 -54.51 0.67 71.32
C GLN A 8 -54.70 1.25 69.90
N ASP A 9 -55.20 2.48 69.82
CA ASP A 9 -55.38 3.20 68.55
C ASP A 9 -54.05 3.62 67.90
N GLU A 10 -53.05 4.03 68.69
CA GLU A 10 -51.71 4.34 68.17
C GLU A 10 -51.00 3.07 67.68
N VAL A 11 -51.12 1.95 68.41
CA VAL A 11 -50.59 0.65 67.97
C VAL A 11 -51.26 0.20 66.68
N ASN A 12 -52.59 0.32 66.59
CA ASN A 12 -53.34 -0.02 65.38
C ASN A 12 -52.95 0.89 64.18
N ALA A 13 -52.70 2.17 64.43
CA ALA A 13 -52.27 3.12 63.39
C ALA A 13 -50.86 2.80 62.87
N GLU A 14 -49.90 2.48 63.75
CA GLU A 14 -48.57 2.05 63.32
C GLU A 14 -48.59 0.71 62.59
N LEU A 15 -49.39 -0.26 63.06
CA LEU A 15 -49.52 -1.56 62.39
C LEU A 15 -50.13 -1.41 60.99
N ALA A 16 -51.13 -0.52 60.85
CA ALA A 16 -51.73 -0.19 59.56
C ALA A 16 -50.73 0.51 58.62
N LYS A 17 -49.90 1.41 59.15
CA LYS A 17 -48.82 2.07 58.40
C LYS A 17 -47.77 1.07 57.93
N ALA A 18 -47.25 0.23 58.82
CA ALA A 18 -46.26 -0.80 58.49
C ALA A 18 -46.78 -1.80 57.45
N ARG A 19 -48.06 -2.20 57.53
CA ARG A 19 -48.71 -3.05 56.52
C ARG A 19 -48.78 -2.36 55.15
N ARG A 20 -49.11 -1.07 55.10
CA ARG A 20 -49.14 -0.29 53.85
C ARG A 20 -47.74 -0.16 53.24
N GLU A 21 -46.73 0.11 54.05
CA GLU A 21 -45.34 0.20 53.60
C GLU A 21 -44.81 -1.14 53.09
N PHE A 22 -45.12 -2.24 53.78
CA PHE A 22 -44.77 -3.59 53.31
C PHE A 22 -45.47 -3.93 51.99
N GLN A 23 -46.75 -3.61 51.88
CA GLN A 23 -47.52 -3.85 50.66
C GLN A 23 -46.98 -3.04 49.49
N ALA A 24 -46.65 -1.76 49.70
CA ALA A 24 -46.04 -0.91 48.67
C ALA A 24 -44.67 -1.46 48.21
N ARG A 25 -43.81 -1.91 49.14
CA ARG A 25 -42.53 -2.55 48.81
C ARG A 25 -42.71 -3.86 48.06
N LYS A 26 -43.73 -4.64 48.40
CA LYS A 26 -44.05 -5.89 47.70
C LYS A 26 -44.47 -5.60 46.25
N GLU A 27 -45.35 -4.62 46.05
CA GLU A 27 -45.78 -4.19 44.71
C GLU A 27 -44.61 -3.67 43.87
N GLU A 28 -43.70 -2.89 44.48
CA GLU A 28 -42.47 -2.44 43.82
C GLU A 28 -41.56 -3.61 43.41
N LEU A 29 -41.35 -4.59 44.30
CA LEU A 29 -40.54 -5.76 44.01
C LEU A 29 -41.15 -6.64 42.91
N GLU A 30 -42.47 -6.80 42.90
CA GLU A 30 -43.18 -7.56 41.85
C GLU A 30 -43.03 -6.89 40.47
N VAL A 31 -43.08 -5.56 40.42
CA VAL A 31 -42.80 -4.80 39.20
C VAL A 31 -41.36 -5.03 38.73
N GLU A 32 -40.39 -4.99 39.64
CA GLU A 32 -38.98 -5.16 39.29
C GLU A 32 -38.66 -6.60 38.82
N ILE A 33 -39.25 -7.60 39.47
CA ILE A 33 -39.17 -9.00 39.01
C ILE A 33 -39.78 -9.14 37.60
N GLY A 34 -40.89 -8.46 37.33
CA GLY A 34 -41.51 -8.44 36.00
C GLY A 34 -40.59 -7.87 34.92
N LYS A 35 -39.89 -6.76 35.21
CA LYS A 35 -38.90 -6.18 34.28
C LYS A 35 -37.70 -7.11 34.06
N ASN A 36 -37.18 -7.72 35.13
CA ASN A 36 -36.04 -8.62 35.01
C ASN A 36 -36.36 -9.84 34.16
N ARG A 37 -37.56 -10.43 34.31
CA ARG A 37 -38.00 -11.53 33.44
C ARG A 37 -38.10 -11.12 31.97
N ALA A 38 -38.65 -9.93 31.70
CA ALA A 38 -38.72 -9.43 30.32
C ALA A 38 -37.32 -9.23 29.70
N ALA A 39 -36.35 -8.75 30.48
CA ALA A 39 -34.97 -8.62 30.03
C ALA A 39 -34.28 -9.98 29.83
N GLU A 40 -34.56 -10.97 30.68
CA GLU A 40 -34.10 -12.35 30.51
C GLU A 40 -34.66 -12.98 29.23
N ASP A 41 -35.95 -12.79 28.95
CA ASP A 41 -36.60 -13.28 27.73
C ASP A 41 -35.98 -12.64 26.47
N GLU A 42 -35.71 -11.33 26.50
CA GLU A 42 -35.04 -10.62 25.40
C GLU A 42 -33.62 -11.18 25.15
N LEU A 43 -32.86 -11.43 26.23
CA LEU A 43 -31.54 -12.06 26.11
C LEU A 43 -31.63 -13.46 25.52
N VAL A 44 -32.61 -14.27 25.93
CA VAL A 44 -32.84 -15.61 25.36
C VAL A 44 -33.14 -15.52 23.86
N ASP A 45 -33.94 -14.56 23.42
CA ASP A 45 -34.26 -14.37 22.02
C ASP A 45 -33.05 -13.91 21.20
N VAL A 46 -32.20 -13.03 21.75
CA VAL A 46 -30.92 -12.67 21.13
C VAL A 46 -30.01 -13.89 20.98
N LEU A 47 -29.91 -14.75 22.00
CA LEU A 47 -29.11 -15.97 21.93
C LEU A 47 -29.63 -16.92 20.83
N LYS A 48 -30.95 -17.12 20.76
CA LYS A 48 -31.59 -17.93 19.71
C LYS A 48 -31.36 -17.37 18.31
N SER A 49 -31.39 -16.05 18.13
CA SER A 49 -31.10 -15.42 16.83
C SER A 49 -29.67 -15.73 16.34
N HIS A 50 -28.75 -16.02 17.25
CA HIS A 50 -27.38 -16.44 16.95
C HIS A 50 -27.21 -17.97 16.92
N GLY A 51 -28.32 -18.73 16.98
CA GLY A 51 -28.32 -20.20 16.94
C GLY A 51 -27.89 -20.87 18.23
N VAL A 52 -27.91 -20.15 19.36
CA VAL A 52 -27.56 -20.69 20.68
C VAL A 52 -28.82 -20.85 21.52
N GLU A 53 -29.15 -22.10 21.84
CA GLU A 53 -30.17 -22.42 22.84
C GLU A 53 -29.55 -22.42 24.24
N VAL A 54 -30.27 -21.87 25.21
CA VAL A 54 -29.90 -21.92 26.64
C VAL A 54 -30.30 -23.29 27.17
N ARG A 55 -29.35 -24.02 27.74
CA ARG A 55 -29.60 -25.37 28.27
C ARG A 55 -30.29 -25.31 29.64
N GLU A 56 -30.94 -26.39 30.05
CA GLU A 56 -31.43 -26.50 31.43
C GLU A 56 -30.27 -26.35 32.43
N ASN A 57 -30.46 -25.47 33.43
CA ASN A 57 -29.47 -25.10 34.45
C ASN A 57 -28.25 -24.31 33.95
N GLU A 58 -28.30 -23.77 32.73
CA GLU A 58 -27.26 -22.90 32.22
C GLU A 58 -27.54 -21.42 32.53
N SER A 59 -26.49 -20.67 32.88
CA SER A 59 -26.60 -19.22 33.03
C SER A 59 -26.65 -18.52 31.66
N LEU A 60 -27.41 -17.41 31.56
CA LEU A 60 -27.43 -16.59 30.34
C LEU A 60 -26.03 -16.06 29.97
N THR A 61 -25.15 -15.88 30.96
CA THR A 61 -23.76 -15.49 30.75
C THR A 61 -22.97 -16.56 30.01
N ASP A 62 -23.12 -17.83 30.37
CA ASP A 62 -22.43 -18.94 29.70
C ASP A 62 -22.90 -19.11 28.25
N ALA A 63 -24.21 -18.99 28.03
CA ALA A 63 -24.79 -18.99 26.69
C ALA A 63 -24.31 -17.79 25.86
N GLY A 64 -24.20 -16.61 26.46
CA GLY A 64 -23.64 -15.40 25.85
C GLY A 64 -22.17 -15.58 25.45
N ASN A 65 -21.36 -16.20 26.32
CA ASN A 65 -19.96 -16.50 26.01
C ASN A 65 -19.82 -17.43 24.81
N ARG A 66 -20.75 -18.38 24.59
CA ARG A 66 -20.75 -19.19 23.37
C ARG A 66 -21.04 -18.37 22.12
N VAL A 67 -22.00 -17.44 22.16
CA VAL A 67 -22.26 -16.55 21.03
C VAL A 67 -21.01 -15.74 20.69
N LEU A 68 -20.33 -15.19 21.70
CA LEU A 68 -19.07 -14.48 21.50
C LEU A 68 -18.00 -15.37 20.87
N ALA A 69 -17.87 -16.62 21.31
CA ALA A 69 -16.93 -17.58 20.72
C ALA A 69 -17.25 -17.87 19.24
N ILE A 70 -18.53 -18.10 18.92
CA ILE A 70 -18.99 -18.33 17.54
C ILE A 70 -18.70 -17.10 16.65
N LEU A 71 -18.97 -15.89 17.16
CA LEU A 71 -18.70 -14.66 16.43
C LEU A 71 -17.20 -14.43 16.22
N ALA A 72 -16.38 -14.71 17.24
CA ALA A 72 -14.92 -14.63 17.14
C ALA A 72 -14.37 -15.61 16.09
N GLU A 73 -14.84 -16.86 16.09
CA GLU A 73 -14.44 -17.86 15.08
C GLU A 73 -14.87 -17.46 13.67
N LYS A 74 -16.12 -16.97 13.50
CA LYS A 74 -16.60 -16.47 12.21
C LYS A 74 -15.78 -15.27 11.71
N SER A 75 -15.45 -14.33 12.59
CA SER A 75 -14.61 -13.18 12.24
C SER A 75 -13.22 -13.63 11.83
N ALA A 76 -12.57 -14.48 12.63
CA ALA A 76 -11.24 -14.99 12.32
C ALA A 76 -11.18 -15.74 10.99
N LYS A 77 -12.23 -16.52 10.68
CA LYS A 77 -12.35 -17.19 9.39
C LYS A 77 -12.52 -16.20 8.24
N ALA A 78 -13.40 -15.20 8.39
CA ALA A 78 -13.61 -14.18 7.37
C ALA A 78 -12.33 -13.38 7.09
N ASP A 79 -11.55 -13.06 8.14
CA ASP A 79 -10.27 -12.37 8.02
C ASP A 79 -9.23 -13.24 7.29
N ALA A 80 -9.17 -14.54 7.61
CA ALA A 80 -8.29 -15.48 6.93
C ALA A 80 -8.65 -15.66 5.44
N ASP A 81 -9.94 -15.81 5.13
CA ASP A 81 -10.44 -15.93 3.76
C ASP A 81 -10.15 -14.66 2.95
N HIS A 82 -10.34 -13.48 3.56
CA HIS A 82 -10.01 -12.19 2.92
C HIS A 82 -8.50 -12.04 2.67
N ALA A 83 -7.66 -12.43 3.63
CA ALA A 83 -6.20 -12.41 3.46
C ALA A 83 -5.74 -13.36 2.34
N ALA A 84 -6.32 -14.56 2.27
CA ALA A 84 -6.05 -15.52 1.21
C ALA A 84 -6.45 -14.98 -0.17
N TRP A 85 -7.64 -14.38 -0.26
CA TRP A 85 -8.12 -13.74 -1.49
C TRP A 85 -7.20 -12.61 -1.95
N LEU A 86 -6.78 -11.72 -1.03
CA LEU A 86 -5.85 -10.63 -1.34
C LEU A 86 -4.50 -11.14 -1.83
N ALA A 87 -3.96 -12.19 -1.20
CA ALA A 87 -2.69 -12.78 -1.60
C ALA A 87 -2.79 -13.38 -3.01
N GLU A 88 -3.86 -14.11 -3.30
CA GLU A 88 -4.10 -14.70 -4.63
C GLU A 88 -4.25 -13.61 -5.69
N HIS A 89 -5.08 -12.59 -5.44
CA HIS A 89 -5.28 -11.50 -6.39
C HIS A 89 -3.97 -10.75 -6.64
N THR A 90 -3.21 -10.44 -5.59
CA THR A 90 -1.93 -9.75 -5.73
C THR A 90 -0.96 -10.57 -6.57
N ALA A 91 -0.87 -11.89 -6.35
CA ALA A 91 -0.03 -12.78 -7.15
C ALA A 91 -0.47 -12.81 -8.63
N GLN A 92 -1.78 -12.87 -8.91
CA GLN A 92 -2.30 -12.82 -10.28
C GLN A 92 -1.98 -11.49 -10.98
N HIS A 93 -2.09 -10.37 -10.26
CA HIS A 93 -1.76 -9.04 -10.80
C HIS A 93 -0.26 -8.90 -11.04
N GLU A 94 0.58 -9.33 -10.11
CA GLU A 94 2.04 -9.28 -10.27
C GLU A 94 2.49 -10.18 -11.44
N ALA A 95 1.89 -11.36 -11.62
CA ALA A 95 2.15 -12.22 -12.77
C ALA A 95 1.79 -11.58 -14.12
N LYS A 96 0.77 -10.71 -14.17
CA LYS A 96 0.41 -9.94 -15.37
C LYS A 96 1.31 -8.72 -15.57
N ILE A 97 1.76 -8.08 -14.50
CA ILE A 97 2.58 -6.87 -14.54
C ILE A 97 4.05 -7.18 -14.83
N ALA A 98 4.58 -8.29 -14.30
CA ALA A 98 5.97 -8.70 -14.50
C ALA A 98 6.42 -8.70 -15.98
N PRO A 99 5.71 -9.34 -16.94
CA PRO A 99 6.09 -9.31 -18.34
C PRO A 99 5.99 -7.90 -18.94
N LEU A 100 5.02 -7.08 -18.51
CA LEU A 100 4.90 -5.69 -18.97
C LEU A 100 6.06 -4.84 -18.48
N ARG A 101 6.52 -5.02 -17.23
CA ARG A 101 7.71 -4.35 -16.70
C ARG A 101 8.95 -4.74 -17.49
N ALA A 102 9.14 -6.04 -17.73
CA ALA A 102 10.25 -6.53 -18.55
C ALA A 102 10.22 -5.93 -19.96
N GLU A 103 9.05 -5.83 -20.58
CA GLU A 103 8.89 -5.22 -21.90
C GLU A 103 9.17 -3.72 -21.89
N THR A 104 8.72 -2.98 -20.86
CA THR A 104 9.06 -1.55 -20.72
C THR A 104 10.55 -1.32 -20.51
N GLU A 105 11.23 -2.19 -19.77
CA GLU A 105 12.68 -2.11 -19.57
C GLU A 105 13.42 -2.38 -20.88
N ARG A 106 13.01 -3.43 -21.62
CA ARG A 106 13.53 -3.74 -22.96
C ARG A 106 13.38 -2.56 -23.92
N LEU A 107 12.17 -2.02 -24.04
CA LEU A 107 11.89 -0.87 -24.91
C LEU A 107 12.67 0.37 -24.49
N THR A 108 12.81 0.63 -23.18
CA THR A 108 13.61 1.75 -22.67
C THR A 108 15.09 1.59 -23.05
N GLY A 109 15.63 0.37 -22.95
CA GLY A 109 16.99 0.05 -23.40
C GLY A 109 17.18 0.28 -24.90
N GLU A 110 16.23 -0.13 -25.73
CA GLU A 110 16.27 0.09 -27.19
C GLU A 110 16.17 1.58 -27.55
N ILE A 111 15.29 2.33 -26.89
CA ILE A 111 15.13 3.78 -27.09
C ILE A 111 16.42 4.50 -26.73
N ASN A 112 16.99 4.23 -25.55
CA ASN A 112 18.26 4.84 -25.13
C ASN A 112 19.39 4.49 -26.09
N THR A 113 19.42 3.25 -26.58
CA THR A 113 20.39 2.78 -27.55
C THR A 113 20.32 3.62 -28.83
N ARG A 114 19.14 3.71 -29.45
CA ARG A 114 18.93 4.47 -30.69
C ARG A 114 19.17 5.95 -30.52
N ARG A 115 18.80 6.49 -29.35
CA ARG A 115 19.00 7.89 -29.02
C ARG A 115 20.49 8.27 -28.95
N ILE A 116 21.31 7.43 -28.30
CA ILE A 116 22.77 7.63 -28.29
C ILE A 116 23.33 7.59 -29.71
N ASP A 117 22.94 6.61 -30.54
CA ASP A 117 23.44 6.51 -31.92
C ASP A 117 23.09 7.76 -32.73
N TYR A 118 21.85 8.24 -32.60
CA TYR A 118 21.38 9.44 -33.26
C TYR A 118 22.18 10.67 -32.84
N GLU A 119 22.38 10.91 -31.55
CA GLU A 119 23.13 12.07 -31.05
C GLU A 119 24.62 12.01 -31.44
N LEU A 120 25.25 10.84 -31.36
CA LEU A 120 26.64 10.64 -31.79
C LEU A 120 26.80 10.91 -33.30
N THR A 121 25.91 10.32 -34.12
CA THR A 121 25.96 10.44 -35.58
C THR A 121 25.72 11.88 -36.02
N THR A 122 24.67 12.51 -35.50
CA THR A 122 24.31 13.89 -35.85
C THR A 122 25.37 14.89 -35.40
N THR A 123 25.98 14.68 -34.22
CA THR A 123 27.06 15.55 -33.74
C THR A 123 28.33 15.36 -34.57
N ALA A 124 28.69 14.12 -34.90
CA ALA A 124 29.81 13.83 -35.80
C ALA A 124 29.62 14.52 -37.17
N GLN A 125 28.43 14.42 -37.76
CA GLN A 125 28.11 15.10 -39.02
C GLN A 125 28.18 16.63 -38.90
N LYS A 126 27.62 17.22 -37.84
CA LYS A 126 27.67 18.67 -37.58
C LYS A 126 29.11 19.18 -37.44
N LEU A 127 29.97 18.40 -36.80
CA LEU A 127 31.39 18.72 -36.61
C LEU A 127 32.26 18.31 -37.81
N GLY A 128 31.66 17.82 -38.90
CA GLY A 128 32.38 17.54 -40.15
C GLY A 128 33.18 16.24 -40.16
N ALA A 129 32.81 15.26 -39.32
CA ALA A 129 33.40 13.93 -39.36
C ALA A 129 33.21 13.31 -40.74
N PHE A 130 34.31 12.86 -41.35
CA PHE A 130 34.28 12.15 -42.62
C PHE A 130 33.66 10.76 -42.47
N ASN A 131 33.84 10.13 -41.31
CA ASN A 131 33.26 8.82 -40.98
C ASN A 131 32.48 8.86 -39.65
N PRO A 132 31.20 9.27 -39.67
CA PRO A 132 30.34 9.29 -38.48
C PRO A 132 30.20 7.92 -37.81
N ASP A 133 30.19 6.82 -38.58
CA ASP A 133 30.02 5.47 -38.05
C ASP A 133 31.24 5.04 -37.21
N GLN A 134 32.44 5.48 -37.58
CA GLN A 134 33.65 5.27 -36.77
C GLN A 134 33.60 6.06 -35.46
N VAL A 135 33.08 7.29 -35.48
CA VAL A 135 32.88 8.11 -34.26
C VAL A 135 31.87 7.44 -33.32
N VAL A 136 30.75 6.94 -33.85
CA VAL A 136 29.76 6.17 -33.09
C VAL A 136 30.42 4.95 -32.45
N THR A 137 31.14 4.15 -33.24
CA THR A 137 31.82 2.93 -32.77
C THR A 137 32.79 3.22 -31.62
N MET A 138 33.53 4.34 -31.71
CA MET A 138 34.48 4.73 -30.68
C MET A 138 33.82 5.27 -29.40
N LEU A 139 32.77 6.08 -29.52
CA LEU A 139 32.16 6.76 -28.37
C LEU A 139 31.04 5.96 -27.69
N ARG A 140 30.48 4.97 -28.37
CA ARG A 140 29.34 4.18 -27.86
C ARG A 140 29.61 3.41 -26.56
N PRO A 141 30.76 2.71 -26.39
CA PRO A 141 31.09 2.04 -25.12
C PRO A 141 31.26 3.01 -23.94
N HIS A 142 31.48 4.29 -24.25
CA HIS A 142 31.75 5.35 -23.29
C HIS A 142 30.51 6.23 -23.04
N THR A 143 29.41 6.02 -23.73
CA THR A 143 28.20 6.86 -23.60
C THR A 143 27.14 6.19 -22.73
N ARG A 144 26.48 6.99 -21.88
CA ARG A 144 25.33 6.54 -21.09
C ARG A 144 24.27 7.64 -20.99
N VAL A 145 23.02 7.21 -20.84
CA VAL A 145 21.89 8.10 -20.56
C VAL A 145 21.67 8.15 -19.04
N LEU A 146 21.65 9.35 -18.46
CA LEU A 146 21.32 9.58 -17.06
C LEU A 146 19.79 9.59 -16.82
N PRO A 147 19.34 9.39 -15.58
CA PRO A 147 17.96 9.69 -15.18
C PRO A 147 17.64 11.15 -15.52
N GLY A 148 16.53 11.39 -16.24
CA GLY A 148 16.21 12.70 -16.83
C GLY A 148 16.58 12.84 -18.32
N GLY A 149 17.28 11.84 -18.86
CA GLY A 149 17.55 11.73 -20.28
C GLY A 149 18.85 12.38 -20.75
N GLU A 150 19.66 13.00 -19.90
CA GLU A 150 20.92 13.59 -20.37
C GLU A 150 21.91 12.52 -20.85
N ILE A 151 22.60 12.76 -21.97
CA ILE A 151 23.61 11.84 -22.51
C ILE A 151 25.00 12.36 -22.15
N ILE A 152 25.79 11.52 -21.47
CA ILE A 152 27.14 11.86 -21.06
C ILE A 152 28.16 10.84 -21.57
N VAL A 153 29.41 11.27 -21.70
CA VAL A 153 30.53 10.44 -22.19
C VAL A 153 31.55 10.22 -21.08
N GLN A 154 31.60 9.02 -20.54
CA GLN A 154 32.47 8.64 -19.43
C GLN A 154 33.57 7.68 -19.85
N ASN A 155 34.71 7.77 -19.17
CA ASN A 155 35.83 6.83 -19.31
C ASN A 155 36.43 6.78 -20.72
N LEU A 156 36.22 7.82 -21.55
CA LEU A 156 36.99 7.99 -22.78
C LEU A 156 38.48 8.23 -22.46
N MET A 157 38.77 8.79 -21.28
CA MET A 157 40.12 8.92 -20.71
C MET A 157 40.17 8.50 -19.22
N PRO A 158 41.32 8.01 -18.73
CA PRO A 158 41.52 7.69 -17.31
C PRO A 158 41.49 8.91 -16.37
N GLN A 159 41.66 10.13 -16.89
CA GLN A 159 41.82 11.36 -16.08
C GLN A 159 40.81 12.47 -16.39
N ALA A 160 39.89 12.28 -17.33
CA ALA A 160 38.87 13.29 -17.68
C ALA A 160 37.56 12.62 -18.10
N SER A 161 36.46 12.99 -17.44
CA SER A 161 35.10 12.69 -17.88
C SER A 161 34.59 13.84 -18.74
N MET A 162 34.14 13.56 -19.95
CA MET A 162 33.53 14.57 -20.82
C MET A 162 32.04 14.67 -20.48
N GLN A 163 31.54 15.89 -20.34
CA GLN A 163 30.16 16.11 -19.90
C GLN A 163 29.16 16.07 -21.05
N SER A 164 29.64 16.09 -22.31
CA SER A 164 28.77 16.07 -23.49
C SER A 164 29.32 15.26 -24.66
N VAL A 165 28.42 14.86 -25.56
CA VAL A 165 28.76 14.21 -26.85
C VAL A 165 29.60 15.14 -27.73
N SER A 166 29.27 16.43 -27.81
CA SER A 166 30.02 17.42 -28.60
C SER A 166 31.48 17.54 -28.18
N GLU A 167 31.74 17.59 -26.86
CA GLU A 167 33.09 17.65 -26.31
C GLU A 167 33.92 16.41 -26.68
N ALA A 168 33.30 15.24 -26.65
CA ALA A 168 33.96 13.98 -27.03
C ALA A 168 34.26 13.87 -28.53
N VAL A 169 33.34 14.32 -29.37
CA VAL A 169 33.53 14.33 -30.84
C VAL A 169 34.59 15.36 -31.23
N ASP A 170 34.60 16.54 -30.61
CA ASP A 170 35.62 17.57 -30.84
C ASP A 170 37.02 17.09 -30.44
N TYR A 171 37.13 16.40 -29.29
CA TYR A 171 38.39 15.77 -28.88
C TYR A 171 38.91 14.73 -29.88
N LEU A 172 38.04 13.87 -30.42
CA LEU A 172 38.45 12.90 -31.45
C LEU A 172 38.95 13.60 -32.73
N SER A 173 38.50 14.83 -33.00
CA SER A 173 39.03 15.64 -34.10
C SER A 173 40.50 16.04 -33.88
N ILE A 174 40.90 16.23 -32.63
CA ILE A 174 42.27 16.62 -32.24
C ILE A 174 43.19 15.40 -32.18
N ASP A 175 42.77 14.31 -31.53
CA ASP A 175 43.61 13.11 -31.31
C ASP A 175 43.60 12.12 -32.50
N LYS A 176 42.52 12.09 -33.29
CA LYS A 176 42.34 11.20 -34.44
C LYS A 176 41.98 12.01 -35.70
N PRO A 177 42.92 12.83 -36.22
CA PRO A 177 42.65 13.76 -37.33
C PRO A 177 42.19 13.06 -38.62
N ASN A 178 42.49 11.78 -38.80
CA ASN A 178 42.05 10.99 -39.96
C ASN A 178 40.53 10.77 -40.01
N LEU A 179 39.80 11.00 -38.90
CA LEU A 179 38.33 10.93 -38.86
C LEU A 179 37.66 12.20 -39.40
N PHE A 180 38.39 13.33 -39.50
CA PHE A 180 37.85 14.65 -39.84
C PHE A 180 38.59 15.35 -41.00
N THR A 181 39.73 14.81 -41.46
CA THR A 181 40.48 15.39 -42.59
C THR A 181 39.89 14.97 -43.94
N ARG A 182 39.27 15.92 -44.65
CA ARG A 182 39.06 15.81 -46.11
C ARG A 182 40.43 15.97 -46.77
N ASN A 183 40.91 14.99 -47.53
CA ASN A 183 42.10 15.17 -48.37
C ASN A 183 41.94 16.41 -49.26
N VAL A 184 42.61 17.52 -48.92
CA VAL A 184 42.82 18.64 -49.84
C VAL A 184 44.04 18.28 -50.68
N THR A 185 43.84 17.42 -51.67
CA THR A 185 44.85 17.20 -52.73
C THR A 185 44.18 17.39 -54.07
N GLY A 186 44.41 18.56 -54.67
CA GLY A 186 43.96 18.90 -56.01
C GLY A 186 44.28 20.35 -56.39
N ARG A 187 45.55 20.76 -56.32
CA ARG A 187 46.04 21.92 -57.10
C ARG A 187 46.47 21.43 -58.49
N PRO A 188 46.20 22.19 -59.55
CA PRO A 188 47.15 22.35 -60.63
C PRO A 188 47.76 23.76 -60.52
N ASP A 189 49.08 23.82 -60.32
CA ASP A 189 49.88 25.02 -60.55
C ASP A 189 49.97 25.25 -62.06
N ASP A 190 49.22 26.23 -62.58
CA ASP A 190 49.43 26.79 -63.92
C ASP A 190 50.64 27.74 -63.89
N ARG A 191 51.82 27.19 -64.15
CA ARG A 191 52.96 27.94 -64.71
C ARG A 191 53.77 27.03 -65.63
N ARG A 192 53.51 27.13 -66.92
CA ARG A 192 54.51 27.14 -68.01
C ARG A 192 53.86 27.60 -69.30
#